data_AF-A0A1Y6C2N0-F1
#
_entry.id   AF-A0A1Y6C2N0-F1
#
_cell.length_a   1.000
_cell.length_b   1.000
_cell.length_c   1.000
_cell.angle_alpha   90.00
_cell.angle_beta   90.00
_cell.angle_gamma   90.00
#
_symmetry.space_group_name_H-M   'P 1'
#
loop_
_entity.id
_entity.type
_entity.pdbx_description
1 polymer ?
#
loop_
_entity_poly.entity_id
_entity_poly.type
_entity_poly.pdbx_seq_one_letter_code
_entity_poly.pdbx_strand_id
1 'polypeptide(L)'
;MARYAMISGKQMEASSVAQLEAIGAAHLSRGVMTPEEVKFLTEMHNYLSELVAPATPRFIQILQGHQSFSMLSVLGSIPLIRKIMCFSMICLAGFIAISLSPDVNGSPSNYSLFENSGVNLLLNELFLIFAAGIGASFAALFKANRYLEKGTFDPIYGNSYWLRIILGIVSGTLLGMLAPVEDFEHLGASMIGPPNLNKTFNGIGRPLLAIAGGFSAALVYKILDRVVSFLDTLIDTVFPSNFSRFQSLQRNESGNDSVTSKMQDRIPVRNRSPQPYMTVSHQPNPAVTVTCPPIEEDESDPFQGWLESFIKLGEGYRTKVYKDSLGIPTIGIGCNLEVLENQELIRGFGVSLEAILAGTVELTEEQISSIFRVHCDACLADAREIFPKFHLLTDVRKIVLLDMRFNLGKTRLLKFKNMIKAVNDYNYSKAATEMKNSRWYRQVRNRGERNVYIMQQGTMIGAPHITGELESFETQMNRNSHVA
;
A
#
# COMPACT_ATOMS: atom_id res chain seq x y z
N MET A 1 -14.41 22.60 14.36
CA MET A 1 -14.55 21.27 15.00
C MET A 1 -15.82 21.15 15.84
N ALA A 2 -15.99 21.95 16.91
CA ALA A 2 -17.19 21.92 17.75
C ALA A 2 -18.52 21.95 16.97
N ARG A 3 -18.69 22.91 16.04
CA ARG A 3 -19.88 22.97 15.16
C ARG A 3 -20.07 21.71 14.31
N TYR A 4 -18.97 21.15 13.79
CA TYR A 4 -19.01 19.91 13.00
C TYR A 4 -19.47 18.74 13.86
N ALA A 5 -18.92 18.58 15.07
CA ALA A 5 -19.33 17.54 16.02
C ALA A 5 -20.83 17.60 16.33
N MET A 6 -21.37 18.80 16.59
CA MET A 6 -22.80 18.99 16.86
C MET A 6 -23.69 18.67 15.65
N ILE A 7 -23.31 19.11 14.45
CA ILE A 7 -24.05 18.79 13.21
C ILE A 7 -24.03 17.28 12.94
N SER A 8 -22.93 16.61 13.26
CA SER A 8 -22.78 15.15 13.14
C SER A 8 -23.44 14.37 14.30
N GLY A 9 -24.22 15.03 15.16
CA GLY A 9 -24.96 14.38 16.25
C GLY A 9 -24.11 13.94 17.45
N LYS A 10 -22.85 14.38 17.54
CA LYS A 10 -21.97 14.07 18.68
C LYS A 10 -22.27 15.02 19.85
N GLN A 11 -22.44 14.45 21.04
CA GLN A 11 -22.74 15.24 22.24
C GLN A 11 -21.49 15.95 22.76
N MET A 12 -21.66 17.19 23.21
CA MET A 12 -20.63 17.99 23.87
C MET A 12 -21.20 18.60 25.14
N GLU A 13 -20.35 18.77 26.15
CA GLU A 13 -20.74 19.44 27.39
C GLU A 13 -21.01 20.93 27.12
N ALA A 14 -22.19 21.42 27.54
CA ALA A 14 -22.60 22.81 27.29
C ALA A 14 -21.65 23.84 27.92
N SER A 15 -21.03 23.50 29.05
CA SER A 15 -20.00 24.31 29.72
C SER A 15 -18.77 24.53 28.84
N SER A 16 -18.27 23.49 28.17
CA SER A 16 -17.11 23.53 27.28
C SER A 16 -17.37 24.37 26.02
N VAL A 17 -18.59 24.32 25.48
CA VAL A 17 -19.00 25.18 24.35
C VAL A 17 -19.04 26.65 24.76
N ALA A 18 -19.66 26.95 25.91
CA ALA A 18 -19.76 28.32 26.42
C ALA A 18 -18.37 28.92 26.74
N GLN A 19 -17.46 28.12 27.30
CA GLN A 19 -16.07 28.55 27.55
C GLN A 19 -15.29 28.80 26.25
N LEU A 20 -15.44 27.95 25.23
CA LEU A 20 -14.83 28.16 23.91
C LEU A 20 -15.31 29.47 23.25
N GLU A 21 -16.60 29.77 23.33
CA GLU A 21 -17.15 31.03 22.81
C GLU A 21 -16.65 32.25 23.59
N ALA A 22 -16.61 32.15 24.93
CA ALA A 22 -16.11 33.22 25.79
C ALA A 22 -14.62 33.54 25.52
N ILE A 23 -13.78 32.51 25.38
CA ILE A 23 -12.36 32.68 25.04
C ILE A 23 -12.19 33.26 23.63
N GLY A 24 -13.00 32.81 22.66
CA GLY A 24 -13.00 33.36 21.30
C GLY A 24 -13.33 34.86 21.28
N ALA A 25 -14.35 35.29 22.02
CA ALA A 25 -14.74 36.70 22.16
C ALA A 25 -13.70 37.53 22.93
N ALA A 26 -13.11 36.97 23.98
CA ALA A 26 -12.03 37.61 24.74
C ALA A 26 -10.75 37.80 23.89
N HIS A 27 -10.41 36.83 23.05
CA HIS A 27 -9.27 36.93 22.13
C HIS A 27 -9.45 38.02 21.09
N LEU A 28 -10.64 38.14 20.48
CA LEU A 28 -10.98 39.20 19.52
C LEU A 28 -10.85 40.61 20.10
N SER A 29 -11.04 40.78 21.41
CA SER A 29 -10.99 42.07 22.10
C SER A 29 -9.61 42.40 22.70
N ARG A 30 -8.90 41.40 23.25
CA ARG A 30 -7.60 41.62 23.93
C ARG A 30 -6.39 41.35 23.05
N GLY A 31 -6.51 40.56 21.98
CA GLY A 31 -5.41 40.16 21.09
C GLY A 31 -4.36 39.21 21.70
N VAL A 32 -4.26 39.14 23.04
CA VAL A 32 -3.30 38.30 23.78
C VAL A 32 -4.07 37.26 24.61
N MET A 33 -3.64 36.00 24.52
CA MET A 33 -4.21 34.89 25.32
C MET A 33 -3.43 34.67 26.61
N THR A 34 -4.12 34.32 27.69
CA THR A 34 -3.47 33.92 28.95
C THR A 34 -2.91 32.50 28.85
N PRO A 35 -1.89 32.12 29.64
CA PRO A 35 -1.38 30.75 29.68
C PRO A 35 -2.46 29.71 30.01
N GLU A 36 -3.43 30.07 30.85
CA GLU A 36 -4.57 29.22 31.22
C GLU A 36 -5.52 28.99 30.04
N GLU A 37 -5.81 30.03 29.27
CA GLU A 37 -6.61 29.95 28.04
C GLU A 37 -5.92 29.07 26.98
N VAL A 38 -4.61 29.20 26.80
CA VAL A 38 -3.82 28.36 25.87
C VAL A 38 -3.85 26.89 26.29
N LYS A 39 -3.70 26.61 27.59
CA LYS A 39 -3.79 25.25 28.12
C LYS A 39 -5.17 24.63 27.86
N PHE A 40 -6.23 25.37 28.18
CA PHE A 40 -7.61 24.94 27.91
C PHE A 40 -7.86 24.69 26.42
N LEU A 41 -7.43 25.60 25.54
CA LEU A 41 -7.58 25.44 24.10
C LEU A 41 -6.83 24.21 23.57
N THR A 42 -5.68 23.88 24.15
CA THR A 42 -4.91 22.68 23.78
C THR A 42 -5.64 21.40 24.21
N GLU A 43 -6.15 21.36 25.43
CA GLU A 43 -6.96 20.24 25.94
C GLU A 43 -8.24 20.06 25.11
N MET A 44 -8.93 21.15 24.79
CA MET A 44 -10.10 21.15 23.92
C MET A 44 -9.77 20.76 22.48
N HIS A 45 -8.62 21.18 21.95
CA HIS A 45 -8.19 20.77 20.62
C HIS A 45 -7.98 19.26 20.54
N ASN A 46 -7.33 18.67 21.54
CA ASN A 46 -7.11 17.22 21.61
C ASN A 46 -8.44 16.47 21.75
N TYR A 47 -9.28 16.89 22.69
CA TYR A 47 -10.61 16.30 22.90
C TYR A 47 -11.48 16.39 21.63
N LEU A 48 -11.56 17.56 21.00
CA LEU A 48 -12.36 17.75 19.79
C LEU A 48 -11.79 16.96 18.60
N SER A 49 -10.47 16.80 18.51
CA SER A 49 -9.83 16.02 17.45
C SER A 49 -10.16 14.54 17.57
N GLU A 50 -10.17 13.99 18.80
CA GLU A 50 -10.64 12.63 19.06
C GLU A 50 -12.13 12.51 18.81
N LEU A 51 -12.92 13.48 19.29
CA LEU A 51 -14.37 13.47 19.14
C LEU A 51 -14.78 13.49 17.67
N VAL A 52 -14.12 14.25 16.80
CA VAL A 52 -14.48 14.35 15.38
C VAL A 52 -13.89 13.25 14.48
N ALA A 53 -13.07 12.35 15.03
CA ALA A 53 -12.53 11.21 14.29
C ALA A 53 -13.65 10.39 13.60
N PRO A 54 -13.42 9.87 12.37
CA PRO A 54 -12.15 9.88 11.62
C PRO A 54 -11.80 11.20 10.90
N ALA A 55 -12.68 12.21 10.94
CA ALA A 55 -12.44 13.46 10.23
C ALA A 55 -11.30 14.26 10.87
N THR A 56 -10.39 14.80 10.05
CA THR A 56 -9.24 15.57 10.57
C THR A 56 -9.62 17.04 10.81
N PRO A 57 -9.01 17.72 11.80
CA PRO A 57 -9.23 19.15 12.06
C PRO A 57 -9.04 20.01 10.80
N ARG A 58 -8.01 19.67 10.01
CA ARG A 58 -7.67 20.36 8.77
C ARG A 58 -8.74 20.17 7.68
N PHE A 59 -9.25 18.95 7.52
CA PHE A 59 -10.34 18.68 6.60
C PHE A 59 -11.59 19.51 6.94
N ILE A 60 -11.94 19.58 8.23
CA ILE A 60 -13.06 20.39 8.73
C ILE A 60 -12.84 21.88 8.41
N GLN A 61 -11.61 22.39 8.57
CA GLN A 61 -11.27 23.76 8.21
C GLN A 61 -11.49 24.05 6.72
N ILE A 62 -11.09 23.13 5.84
CA ILE A 62 -11.27 23.25 4.38
C ILE A 62 -12.75 23.32 4.02
N LEU A 63 -13.57 22.47 4.67
CA LEU A 63 -15.02 22.42 4.47
C LEU A 63 -15.71 23.74 4.88
N GLN A 64 -15.23 24.37 5.96
CA GLN A 64 -15.76 25.66 6.44
C GLN A 64 -15.33 26.86 5.59
N GLY A 65 -14.13 26.81 4.98
CA GLY A 65 -13.58 27.93 4.19
C GLY A 65 -14.24 28.16 2.83
N HIS A 66 -15.10 27.27 2.35
CA HIS A 66 -15.62 27.28 0.97
C HIS A 66 -17.17 27.29 0.88
N GLN A 67 -17.85 28.10 1.69
CA GLN A 67 -19.32 28.31 1.60
C GLN A 67 -19.76 29.25 0.46
N SER A 68 -19.02 29.31 -0.65
CA SER A 68 -19.36 30.14 -1.81
C SER A 68 -20.33 29.41 -2.73
N PHE A 69 -21.59 29.88 -2.79
CA PHE A 69 -22.59 29.46 -3.76
C PHE A 69 -22.27 30.04 -5.14
N SER A 70 -21.64 29.26 -6.01
CA SER A 70 -21.41 29.58 -7.43
C SER A 70 -21.86 28.38 -8.27
N MET A 71 -22.22 28.55 -9.55
CA MET A 71 -22.59 27.40 -10.41
C MET A 71 -21.48 26.32 -10.46
N LEU A 72 -20.22 26.67 -10.23
CA LEU A 72 -19.09 25.73 -10.11
C LEU A 72 -19.01 25.00 -8.75
N SER A 73 -19.90 25.27 -7.79
CA SER A 73 -19.96 24.55 -6.51
C SER A 73 -20.59 23.16 -6.63
N VAL A 74 -21.30 22.88 -7.74
CA VAL A 74 -21.78 21.52 -8.08
C VAL A 74 -20.61 20.56 -8.24
N LEU A 75 -19.43 21.06 -8.65
CA LEU A 75 -18.18 20.32 -8.80
C LEU A 75 -17.34 20.28 -7.50
N GLY A 76 -17.99 20.40 -6.34
CA GLY A 76 -17.34 20.27 -5.04
C GLY A 76 -16.56 21.50 -4.57
N SER A 77 -16.32 21.54 -3.25
CA SER A 77 -15.73 22.66 -2.52
C SER A 77 -14.19 22.66 -2.50
N ILE A 78 -13.54 21.62 -3.01
CA ILE A 78 -12.10 21.41 -2.86
C ILE A 78 -11.38 21.66 -4.19
N PRO A 79 -10.44 22.64 -4.25
CA PRO A 79 -9.81 23.07 -5.50
C PRO A 79 -9.10 21.96 -6.28
N LEU A 80 -8.41 21.04 -5.59
CA LEU A 80 -7.69 19.95 -6.23
C LEU A 80 -8.65 19.04 -7.03
N ILE A 81 -9.78 18.68 -6.44
CA ILE A 81 -10.76 17.78 -7.06
C ILE A 81 -11.34 18.44 -8.31
N ARG A 82 -11.65 19.74 -8.23
CA ARG A 82 -12.11 20.50 -9.39
C ARG A 82 -11.09 20.48 -10.52
N LYS A 83 -9.79 20.68 -10.22
CA LYS A 83 -8.73 20.62 -11.23
C LYS A 83 -8.66 19.25 -11.91
N ILE A 84 -8.78 18.16 -11.14
CA ILE A 84 -8.78 16.79 -11.68
C ILE A 84 -10.03 16.52 -12.53
N MET A 85 -11.21 16.99 -12.09
CA MET A 85 -12.43 16.88 -12.89
C MET A 85 -12.36 17.69 -14.18
N CYS A 86 -11.85 18.93 -14.14
CA CYS A 86 -11.62 19.72 -15.34
C CYS A 86 -10.66 19.01 -16.30
N PHE A 87 -9.56 18.45 -15.78
CA PHE A 87 -8.63 17.66 -16.57
C PHE A 87 -9.32 16.44 -17.21
N SER A 88 -10.11 15.68 -16.45
CA SER A 88 -10.92 14.56 -16.97
C SER A 88 -11.88 14.98 -18.08
N MET A 89 -12.57 16.11 -17.90
CA MET A 89 -13.48 16.66 -18.91
C MET A 89 -12.74 17.10 -20.18
N ILE A 90 -11.55 17.68 -20.05
CA ILE A 90 -10.69 18.01 -21.19
C ILE A 90 -10.25 16.74 -21.92
N CYS A 91 -9.84 15.71 -21.18
CA CYS A 91 -9.48 14.43 -21.78
C CYS A 91 -10.65 13.77 -22.51
N LEU A 92 -11.84 13.81 -21.91
CA LEU A 92 -13.06 13.29 -22.53
C LEU A 92 -13.43 14.07 -23.80
N ALA A 93 -13.36 15.41 -23.76
CA ALA A 93 -13.62 16.24 -24.93
C ALA A 93 -12.59 15.98 -26.04
N GLY A 94 -11.31 15.84 -25.70
CA GLY A 94 -10.24 15.48 -26.63
C GLY A 94 -10.43 14.09 -27.25
N PHE A 95 -10.79 13.10 -26.43
CA PHE A 95 -11.12 11.75 -26.86
C PHE A 95 -12.26 11.74 -27.89
N ILE A 96 -13.35 12.44 -27.58
CA ILE A 96 -14.50 12.57 -28.49
C ILE A 96 -14.10 13.31 -29.76
N ALA A 97 -13.42 14.46 -29.65
CA ALA A 97 -13.04 15.26 -30.82
C ALA A 97 -12.14 14.49 -31.79
N ILE A 98 -11.18 13.71 -31.28
CA ILE A 98 -10.27 12.92 -32.11
C ILE A 98 -10.94 11.67 -32.67
N SER A 99 -11.89 11.06 -31.94
CA SER A 99 -12.69 9.93 -32.43
C SER A 99 -13.53 10.26 -33.67
N LEU A 100 -13.80 11.54 -33.93
CA LEU A 100 -14.50 12.00 -35.14
C LEU A 100 -13.59 12.04 -36.38
N SER A 101 -12.28 11.88 -36.22
CA SER A 101 -11.34 11.85 -37.33
C SER A 101 -11.47 10.52 -38.11
N PRO A 102 -11.52 10.55 -39.45
CA PRO A 102 -11.51 9.32 -40.26
C PRO A 102 -10.23 8.49 -40.07
N ASP A 103 -9.14 9.13 -39.64
CA ASP A 103 -7.84 8.51 -39.38
C ASP A 103 -7.82 7.69 -38.08
N VAL A 104 -8.81 7.89 -37.20
CA VAL A 104 -8.95 7.17 -35.94
C VAL A 104 -10.04 6.12 -36.09
N ASN A 105 -9.60 4.90 -36.36
CA ASN A 105 -10.49 3.77 -36.60
C ASN A 105 -9.92 2.50 -35.96
N GLY A 106 -10.68 1.41 -35.97
CA GLY A 106 -10.30 0.17 -35.31
C GLY A 106 -9.27 -0.69 -36.04
N SER A 107 -8.69 -0.21 -37.15
CA SER A 107 -7.75 -1.02 -37.93
C SER A 107 -6.43 -1.20 -37.17
N PRO A 108 -5.94 -2.43 -37.00
CA PRO A 108 -4.78 -2.65 -36.14
C PRO A 108 -3.47 -2.06 -36.69
N SER A 109 -3.33 -1.96 -38.02
CA SER A 109 -2.19 -1.30 -38.66
C SER A 109 -2.07 0.18 -38.31
N ASN A 110 -3.19 0.86 -38.01
CA ASN A 110 -3.19 2.29 -37.69
C ASN A 110 -2.58 2.61 -36.32
N TYR A 111 -2.48 1.62 -35.43
CA TYR A 111 -1.87 1.77 -34.11
C TYR A 111 -0.50 1.11 -34.02
N SER A 112 -0.01 0.48 -35.09
CA SER A 112 1.32 -0.11 -35.14
C SER A 112 2.38 0.97 -35.33
N LEU A 113 3.31 1.07 -34.37
CA LEU A 113 4.45 1.99 -34.42
C LEU A 113 5.40 1.71 -35.59
N PHE A 114 5.38 0.47 -36.11
CA PHE A 114 6.29 0.04 -37.16
C PHE A 114 5.67 0.13 -38.56
N GLU A 115 4.34 0.13 -38.66
CA GLU A 115 3.62 0.13 -39.95
C GLU A 115 3.00 1.49 -40.28
N ASN A 116 2.58 2.26 -39.27
CA ASN A 116 2.00 3.59 -39.47
C ASN A 116 3.04 4.70 -39.23
N SER A 117 2.87 5.84 -39.89
CA SER A 117 3.76 6.99 -39.74
C SER A 117 3.04 8.32 -40.00
N GLY A 118 3.64 9.41 -39.55
CA GLY A 118 3.12 10.76 -39.78
C GLY A 118 1.93 11.14 -38.89
N VAL A 119 1.02 11.96 -39.43
CA VAL A 119 -0.10 12.55 -38.67
C VAL A 119 -1.12 11.49 -38.24
N ASN A 120 -1.26 10.42 -39.02
CA ASN A 120 -2.21 9.35 -38.75
C ASN A 120 -1.82 8.60 -37.46
N LEU A 121 -0.53 8.25 -37.31
CA LEU A 121 -0.01 7.68 -36.07
C LEU A 121 -0.20 8.65 -34.89
N LEU A 122 0.15 9.93 -35.06
CA LEU A 122 0.02 10.94 -34.01
C LEU A 122 -1.43 11.06 -33.49
N LEU A 123 -2.42 11.05 -34.39
CA LEU A 123 -3.83 11.12 -34.01
C LEU A 123 -4.28 9.87 -33.23
N ASN A 124 -3.86 8.68 -33.67
CA ASN A 124 -4.16 7.42 -33.00
C ASN A 124 -3.47 7.31 -31.62
N GLU A 125 -2.23 7.79 -31.47
CA GLU A 125 -1.55 7.87 -30.18
C GLU A 125 -2.24 8.89 -29.25
N LEU A 126 -2.58 10.07 -29.78
CA LEU A 126 -3.25 11.11 -29.00
C LEU A 126 -4.65 10.65 -28.54
N PHE A 127 -5.35 9.87 -29.37
CA PHE A 127 -6.58 9.19 -29.00
C PHE A 127 -6.39 8.26 -27.81
N LEU A 128 -5.34 7.42 -27.81
CA LEU A 128 -5.01 6.53 -26.69
C LEU A 128 -4.55 7.29 -25.44
N ILE A 129 -3.81 8.40 -25.59
CA ILE A 129 -3.41 9.28 -24.48
C ILE A 129 -4.64 9.87 -23.80
N PHE A 130 -5.64 10.32 -24.56
CA PHE A 130 -6.88 10.83 -23.97
C PHE A 130 -7.70 9.72 -23.29
N ALA A 131 -7.77 8.52 -23.87
CA ALA A 131 -8.34 7.34 -23.22
C ALA A 131 -7.66 7.01 -21.88
N ALA A 132 -6.33 6.95 -21.87
CA ALA A 132 -5.55 6.72 -20.65
C ALA A 132 -5.73 7.85 -19.64
N GLY A 133 -5.81 9.12 -20.10
CA GLY A 133 -6.09 10.29 -19.28
C GLY A 133 -7.45 10.22 -18.58
N ILE A 134 -8.48 9.72 -19.25
CA ILE A 134 -9.79 9.46 -18.63
C ILE A 134 -9.66 8.44 -17.50
N GLY A 135 -9.03 7.28 -17.78
CA GLY A 135 -8.80 6.23 -16.78
C GLY A 135 -8.00 6.72 -15.56
N ALA A 136 -6.91 7.43 -15.81
CA ALA A 136 -6.03 7.97 -14.78
C ALA A 136 -6.70 9.03 -13.91
N SER A 137 -7.52 9.89 -14.53
CA SER A 137 -8.34 10.86 -13.81
C SER A 137 -9.39 10.19 -12.93
N PHE A 138 -10.06 9.14 -13.44
CA PHE A 138 -10.99 8.36 -12.62
C PHE A 138 -10.29 7.75 -11.42
N ALA A 139 -9.12 7.11 -11.59
CA ALA A 139 -8.37 6.54 -10.48
C ALA A 139 -8.01 7.57 -9.41
N ALA A 140 -7.59 8.76 -9.82
CA ALA A 140 -7.30 9.87 -8.91
C ALA A 140 -8.55 10.38 -8.19
N LEU A 141 -9.68 10.53 -8.90
CA LEU A 141 -10.95 10.97 -8.34
C LEU A 141 -11.54 9.95 -7.35
N PHE A 142 -11.53 8.66 -7.68
CA PHE A 142 -11.98 7.60 -6.77
C PHE A 142 -11.15 7.59 -5.49
N LYS A 143 -9.82 7.73 -5.58
CA LYS A 143 -8.95 7.81 -4.40
C LYS A 143 -9.26 9.07 -3.59
N ALA A 144 -9.41 10.23 -4.23
CA ALA A 144 -9.79 11.46 -3.55
C ALA A 144 -11.13 11.28 -2.83
N ASN A 145 -12.14 10.73 -3.50
CA ASN A 145 -13.46 10.50 -2.94
C ASN A 145 -13.42 9.62 -1.68
N ARG A 146 -12.62 8.56 -1.66
CA ARG A 146 -12.45 7.72 -0.46
C ARG A 146 -11.91 8.50 0.75
N TYR A 147 -10.99 9.44 0.54
CA TYR A 147 -10.49 10.28 1.64
C TYR A 147 -11.49 11.36 2.05
N LEU A 148 -12.33 11.83 1.12
CA LEU A 148 -13.41 12.77 1.43
C LEU A 148 -14.50 12.14 2.27
N GLU A 149 -14.95 10.94 1.88
CA GLU A 149 -15.97 10.17 2.61
C GLU A 149 -15.52 9.87 4.04
N LYS A 150 -14.22 9.58 4.22
CA LYS A 150 -13.62 9.36 5.54
C LYS A 150 -13.30 10.64 6.31
N GLY A 151 -13.41 11.81 5.67
CA GLY A 151 -13.04 13.11 6.25
C GLY A 151 -11.54 13.28 6.52
N THR A 152 -10.69 12.48 5.87
CA THR A 152 -9.23 12.47 6.07
C THR A 152 -8.46 13.13 4.92
N PHE A 153 -9.16 13.73 3.96
CA PHE A 153 -8.53 14.39 2.82
C PHE A 153 -7.64 15.57 3.25
N ASP A 154 -6.39 15.55 2.76
CA ASP A 154 -5.42 16.61 2.97
C ASP A 154 -4.84 17.11 1.62
N PRO A 155 -4.98 18.40 1.27
CA PRO A 155 -4.43 18.99 0.06
C PRO A 155 -2.90 18.95 -0.07
N ILE A 156 -2.14 18.75 1.02
CA ILE A 156 -0.66 18.65 0.95
C ILE A 156 -0.26 17.53 -0.02
N TYR A 157 -1.01 16.44 -0.06
CA TYR A 157 -0.75 15.31 -0.96
C TYR A 157 -1.23 15.58 -2.39
N GLY A 158 -1.52 16.82 -2.76
CA GLY A 158 -2.00 17.19 -4.08
C GLY A 158 -1.09 16.73 -5.22
N ASN A 159 0.23 16.83 -5.03
CA ASN A 159 1.22 16.34 -5.99
C ASN A 159 1.10 14.83 -6.22
N SER A 160 0.70 14.07 -5.20
CA SER A 160 0.55 12.62 -5.32
C SER A 160 -0.58 12.22 -6.25
N TYR A 161 -1.65 13.01 -6.33
CA TYR A 161 -2.73 12.77 -7.29
C TYR A 161 -2.27 13.07 -8.72
N TRP A 162 -1.48 14.11 -8.95
CA TRP A 162 -0.93 14.43 -10.26
C TRP A 162 0.09 13.42 -10.75
N LEU A 163 1.00 12.99 -9.88
CA LEU A 163 1.94 11.91 -10.19
C LEU A 163 1.20 10.63 -10.56
N ARG A 164 0.11 10.31 -9.85
CA ARG A 164 -0.74 9.16 -10.22
C ARG A 164 -1.39 9.33 -11.58
N ILE A 165 -1.87 10.53 -11.92
CA ILE A 165 -2.44 10.81 -13.25
C ILE A 165 -1.39 10.60 -14.34
N ILE A 166 -0.16 11.10 -14.14
CA ILE A 166 0.94 10.95 -15.09
C ILE A 166 1.31 9.46 -15.26
N LEU A 167 1.49 8.74 -14.16
CA LEU A 167 1.79 7.30 -14.18
C LEU A 167 0.68 6.51 -14.87
N GLY A 168 -0.59 6.82 -14.58
CA GLY A 168 -1.75 6.23 -15.26
C GLY A 168 -1.72 6.50 -16.76
N ILE A 169 -1.49 7.74 -17.19
CA ILE A 169 -1.42 8.06 -18.63
C ILE A 169 -0.32 7.26 -19.31
N VAL A 170 0.89 7.23 -18.74
CA VAL A 170 2.02 6.47 -19.30
C VAL A 170 1.69 4.98 -19.35
N SER A 171 1.26 4.39 -18.24
CA SER A 171 0.93 2.97 -18.17
C SER A 171 -0.23 2.58 -19.09
N GLY A 172 -1.29 3.39 -19.15
CA GLY A 172 -2.43 3.18 -20.03
C GLY A 172 -2.07 3.27 -21.50
N THR A 173 -1.30 4.28 -21.89
CA THR A 173 -0.82 4.41 -23.28
C THR A 173 0.03 3.22 -23.69
N LEU A 174 0.99 2.82 -22.84
CA LEU A 174 1.82 1.64 -23.09
C LEU A 174 0.99 0.37 -23.21
N LEU A 175 -0.02 0.18 -22.35
CA LEU A 175 -0.89 -0.99 -22.43
C LEU A 175 -1.72 -0.99 -23.72
N GLY A 176 -2.30 0.15 -24.11
CA GLY A 176 -3.07 0.26 -25.36
C GLY A 176 -2.22 0.10 -26.62
N MET A 177 -0.91 0.41 -26.54
CA MET A 177 0.04 0.30 -27.65
C MET A 177 0.65 -1.09 -27.77
N LEU A 178 1.07 -1.70 -26.66
CA LEU A 178 1.87 -2.92 -26.65
C LEU A 178 1.05 -4.20 -26.44
N ALA A 179 -0.19 -4.10 -25.95
CA ALA A 179 -1.00 -5.29 -25.75
C ALA A 179 -1.37 -5.93 -27.10
N PRO A 180 -1.11 -7.25 -27.28
CA PRO A 180 -1.43 -7.96 -28.52
C PRO A 180 -2.93 -8.31 -28.58
N VAL A 181 -3.78 -7.29 -28.74
CA VAL A 181 -5.25 -7.42 -28.70
C VAL A 181 -5.77 -8.39 -29.75
N GLU A 182 -5.14 -8.42 -30.93
CA GLU A 182 -5.52 -9.30 -32.05
C GLU A 182 -5.34 -10.78 -31.71
N ASP A 183 -4.28 -11.13 -30.97
CA ASP A 183 -4.05 -12.50 -30.52
C ASP A 183 -5.10 -12.94 -29.50
N PHE A 184 -5.56 -12.03 -28.63
CA PHE A 184 -6.65 -12.30 -27.69
C PHE A 184 -8.00 -12.45 -28.40
N GLU A 185 -8.26 -11.71 -29.48
CA GLU A 185 -9.47 -11.86 -30.29
C GLU A 185 -9.49 -13.21 -31.03
N HIS A 186 -8.35 -13.64 -31.57
CA HIS A 186 -8.22 -14.97 -32.19
C HIS A 186 -8.32 -16.12 -31.17
N LEU A 187 -7.79 -15.96 -29.96
CA LEU A 187 -7.92 -16.93 -28.87
C LEU A 187 -9.36 -16.99 -28.31
N GLY A 188 -10.03 -15.85 -28.17
CA GLY A 188 -11.42 -15.75 -27.74
C GLY A 188 -12.39 -16.34 -28.78
N ALA A 189 -12.14 -16.11 -30.07
CA ALA A 189 -12.92 -16.67 -31.18
C ALA A 189 -12.88 -18.21 -31.24
N SER A 190 -11.81 -18.82 -30.71
CA SER A 190 -11.69 -20.29 -30.64
C SER A 190 -12.30 -20.89 -29.38
N MET A 191 -12.56 -20.09 -28.34
CA MET A 191 -13.15 -20.55 -27.06
C MET A 191 -14.60 -20.11 -26.83
N ILE A 192 -15.07 -19.06 -27.49
CA ILE A 192 -16.42 -18.48 -27.33
C ILE A 192 -17.02 -18.36 -28.74
N GLY A 193 -18.02 -19.19 -29.08
CA GLY A 193 -18.75 -19.06 -30.35
C GLY A 193 -19.54 -17.74 -30.44
N PRO A 194 -20.56 -17.60 -31.32
CA PRO A 194 -20.53 -17.59 -32.78
C PRO A 194 -19.77 -16.36 -33.38
N PRO A 195 -19.49 -16.32 -34.70
CA PRO A 195 -18.61 -15.35 -35.38
C PRO A 195 -19.01 -13.85 -35.31
N ASN A 196 -20.13 -13.50 -34.70
CA ASN A 196 -20.64 -12.13 -34.63
C ASN A 196 -20.20 -11.34 -33.37
N LEU A 197 -19.65 -12.00 -32.32
CA LEU A 197 -19.13 -11.29 -31.15
C LEU A 197 -17.79 -10.59 -31.45
N ASN A 198 -17.01 -11.15 -32.38
CA ASN A 198 -15.70 -10.63 -32.80
C ASN A 198 -15.80 -9.26 -33.48
N LYS A 199 -16.93 -8.95 -34.14
CA LYS A 199 -17.15 -7.61 -34.74
C LYS A 199 -17.36 -6.50 -33.71
N THR A 200 -17.74 -6.83 -32.47
CA THR A 200 -18.02 -5.84 -31.41
C THR A 200 -16.75 -5.38 -30.69
N PHE A 201 -15.71 -6.22 -30.63
CA PHE A 201 -14.42 -5.86 -30.03
C PHE A 201 -13.46 -5.17 -31.01
N ASN A 202 -13.65 -5.40 -32.33
CA ASN A 202 -12.91 -4.74 -33.40
C ASN A 202 -12.89 -3.21 -33.23
N GLY A 203 -11.77 -2.68 -32.75
CA GLY A 203 -11.51 -1.26 -32.60
C GLY A 203 -11.80 -0.64 -31.23
N ILE A 204 -12.50 -1.34 -30.33
CA ILE A 204 -12.76 -0.85 -28.97
C ILE A 204 -11.73 -1.40 -27.97
N GLY A 205 -11.09 -2.53 -28.27
CA GLY A 205 -10.13 -3.18 -27.37
C GLY A 205 -8.96 -2.30 -26.95
N ARG A 206 -8.27 -1.64 -27.89
CA ARG A 206 -7.09 -0.80 -27.57
C ARG A 206 -7.44 0.43 -26.71
N PRO A 207 -8.48 1.23 -27.02
CA PRO A 207 -8.92 2.31 -26.13
C PRO A 207 -9.38 1.83 -24.76
N LEU A 208 -10.07 0.69 -24.70
CA LEU A 208 -10.51 0.11 -23.42
C LEU A 208 -9.31 -0.29 -22.56
N LEU A 209 -8.29 -0.90 -23.15
CA LEU A 209 -7.04 -1.23 -22.48
C LEU A 209 -6.30 0.02 -22.04
N ALA A 210 -6.30 1.08 -22.84
CA ALA A 210 -5.72 2.35 -22.44
C ALA A 210 -6.45 2.96 -21.24
N ILE A 211 -7.79 2.94 -21.22
CA ILE A 211 -8.59 3.35 -20.06
C ILE A 211 -8.29 2.46 -18.84
N ALA A 212 -8.22 1.14 -19.01
CA ALA A 212 -7.97 0.19 -17.93
C ALA A 212 -6.56 0.35 -17.33
N GLY A 213 -5.53 0.49 -18.16
CA GLY A 213 -4.16 0.75 -17.72
C GLY A 213 -3.99 2.17 -17.15
N GLY A 214 -4.78 3.13 -17.64
CA GLY A 214 -4.92 4.45 -17.05
C GLY A 214 -5.47 4.40 -15.64
N PHE A 215 -6.53 3.61 -15.43
CA PHE A 215 -7.17 3.42 -14.15
C PHE A 215 -6.30 2.65 -13.14
N SER A 216 -5.49 1.71 -13.62
CA SER A 216 -4.64 0.85 -12.80
C SER A 216 -3.24 0.75 -13.39
N ALA A 217 -2.40 1.76 -13.13
CA ALA A 217 -0.98 1.68 -13.47
C ALA A 217 -0.30 0.49 -12.75
N ALA A 218 -0.83 0.06 -11.59
CA ALA A 218 -0.33 -1.07 -10.82
C ALA A 218 -0.53 -2.40 -11.56
N LEU A 219 -1.67 -2.55 -12.24
CA LEU A 219 -1.91 -3.71 -13.07
C LEU A 219 -0.90 -3.78 -14.21
N VAL A 220 -0.58 -2.65 -14.83
CA VAL A 220 0.41 -2.57 -15.91
C VAL A 220 1.82 -2.89 -15.38
N TYR A 221 2.19 -2.34 -14.22
CA TYR A 221 3.46 -2.67 -13.56
C TYR A 221 3.58 -4.17 -13.31
N LYS A 222 2.54 -4.81 -12.74
CA LYS A 222 2.54 -6.27 -12.51
C LYS A 222 2.67 -7.08 -13.79
N ILE A 223 2.04 -6.63 -14.88
CA ILE A 223 2.16 -7.30 -16.18
C ILE A 223 3.60 -7.17 -16.69
N LEU A 224 4.17 -5.97 -16.65
CA LEU A 224 5.56 -5.73 -17.07
C LEU A 224 6.55 -6.52 -16.22
N ASP A 225 6.38 -6.52 -14.90
CA ASP A 225 7.23 -7.25 -13.95
C ASP A 225 7.17 -8.77 -14.19
N ARG A 226 5.99 -9.32 -14.48
CA ARG A 226 5.85 -10.72 -14.91
C ARG A 226 6.56 -11.01 -16.23
N VAL A 227 6.48 -10.10 -17.20
CA VAL A 227 7.18 -10.24 -18.49
C VAL A 227 8.68 -10.22 -18.27
N VAL A 228 9.21 -9.29 -17.47
CA VAL A 228 10.62 -9.23 -17.10
C VAL A 228 11.05 -10.50 -16.38
N SER A 229 10.28 -10.97 -15.41
CA SER A 229 10.56 -12.24 -14.69
C SER A 229 10.59 -13.46 -15.62
N PHE A 230 9.72 -13.49 -16.63
CA PHE A 230 9.74 -14.53 -17.65
C PHE A 230 10.97 -14.42 -18.57
N LEU A 231 11.36 -13.20 -18.93
CA LEU A 231 12.60 -12.96 -19.67
C LEU A 231 13.84 -13.38 -18.86
N ASP A 232 13.89 -13.08 -17.56
CA ASP A 232 14.97 -13.54 -16.68
C ASP A 232 15.03 -15.07 -16.66
N THR A 233 13.88 -15.72 -16.54
CA THR A 233 13.80 -17.20 -16.60
C THR A 233 14.27 -17.75 -17.95
N LEU A 234 13.91 -17.11 -19.06
CA LEU A 234 14.37 -17.51 -20.40
C LEU A 234 15.86 -17.24 -20.60
N ILE A 235 16.37 -16.11 -20.10
CA ILE A 235 17.81 -15.78 -20.14
C ILE A 235 18.59 -16.81 -19.34
N ASP A 236 18.13 -17.18 -18.14
CA ASP A 236 18.75 -18.22 -17.33
C ASP A 236 18.70 -19.61 -18.00
N THR A 237 17.65 -19.87 -18.78
CA THR A 237 17.48 -21.13 -19.52
C THR A 237 18.31 -21.19 -20.81
N VAL A 238 18.44 -20.07 -21.53
CA VAL A 238 19.17 -19.96 -22.81
C VAL A 238 20.66 -19.69 -22.59
N PHE A 239 21.00 -18.96 -21.54
CA PHE A 239 22.35 -18.72 -21.05
C PHE A 239 22.49 -19.33 -19.65
N PRO A 240 22.52 -20.67 -19.52
CA PRO A 240 22.87 -21.29 -18.25
C PRO A 240 24.24 -20.75 -17.85
N SER A 241 24.26 -20.00 -16.75
CA SER A 241 25.39 -19.20 -16.33
C SER A 241 26.66 -20.06 -16.14
N ASN A 242 27.53 -20.08 -17.15
CA ASN A 242 28.98 -20.26 -16.98
C ASN A 242 29.65 -18.92 -16.58
N PHE A 243 28.96 -18.08 -15.81
CA PHE A 243 29.50 -16.82 -15.31
C PHE A 243 30.57 -17.02 -14.22
N SER A 244 30.71 -18.25 -13.69
CA SER A 244 31.76 -18.66 -12.76
C SER A 244 33.12 -18.96 -13.42
N ARG A 245 33.24 -18.88 -14.76
CA ARG A 245 34.50 -19.13 -15.49
C ARG A 245 35.29 -17.87 -15.86
N PHE A 246 34.64 -16.69 -15.90
CA PHE A 246 35.34 -15.42 -16.18
C PHE A 246 36.01 -14.81 -14.94
N GLN A 247 35.52 -15.12 -13.73
CA GLN A 247 36.18 -14.72 -12.47
C GLN A 247 37.43 -15.55 -12.15
N SER A 248 37.56 -16.77 -12.67
CA SER A 248 38.75 -17.61 -12.47
C SER A 248 39.87 -17.33 -13.48
N LEU A 249 39.57 -16.65 -14.59
CA LEU A 249 40.57 -16.24 -15.58
C LEU A 249 41.28 -14.92 -15.20
N GLN A 250 40.60 -13.97 -14.57
CA GLN A 250 41.28 -12.79 -14.00
C GLN A 250 42.01 -13.08 -12.68
N ARG A 251 41.72 -14.20 -12.01
CA ARG A 251 42.42 -14.61 -10.77
C ARG A 251 43.71 -15.39 -11.03
N ASN A 252 43.89 -15.94 -12.22
CA ASN A 252 45.05 -16.75 -12.58
C ASN A 252 46.18 -15.98 -13.31
N GLU A 253 45.98 -14.71 -13.66
CA GLU A 253 47.08 -13.86 -14.20
C GLU A 253 47.79 -13.00 -13.14
N SER A 254 47.36 -13.02 -11.88
CA SER A 254 48.04 -12.29 -10.77
C SER A 254 48.83 -13.19 -9.83
N GLY A 255 49.04 -14.46 -10.20
CA GLY A 255 49.59 -15.49 -9.31
C GLY A 255 50.74 -16.26 -9.93
N ASN A 256 51.69 -15.58 -10.57
CA ASN A 256 52.96 -16.20 -10.89
C ASN A 256 54.07 -15.14 -10.90
N ASP A 257 54.66 -14.90 -9.73
CA ASP A 257 56.05 -14.45 -9.59
C ASP A 257 56.46 -14.59 -8.12
N SER A 258 56.88 -15.81 -7.74
CA SER A 258 57.71 -16.01 -6.57
C SER A 258 58.88 -16.93 -6.93
N VAL A 259 59.91 -16.34 -7.54
CA VAL A 259 61.28 -16.88 -7.50
C VAL A 259 62.21 -15.69 -7.28
N THR A 260 62.58 -15.44 -6.02
CA THR A 260 63.97 -15.36 -5.54
C THR A 260 64.01 -14.81 -4.10
N SER A 261 64.30 -15.71 -3.16
CA SER A 261 65.35 -15.61 -2.13
C SER A 261 66.02 -14.23 -1.93
N LYS A 262 65.91 -13.66 -0.72
CA LYS A 262 67.00 -13.34 0.26
C LYS A 262 66.74 -12.07 1.07
N MET A 263 67.19 -12.13 2.34
CA MET A 263 67.57 -11.01 3.23
C MET A 263 66.42 -10.16 3.76
N GLN A 264 66.41 -9.58 4.96
CA GLN A 264 67.19 -9.63 6.20
C GLN A 264 66.50 -8.57 7.11
N ASP A 265 66.40 -8.84 8.42
CA ASP A 265 66.40 -7.84 9.53
C ASP A 265 65.23 -6.86 9.85
N ARG A 266 64.89 -6.88 11.17
CA ARG A 266 64.57 -5.77 12.12
C ARG A 266 63.13 -5.18 12.26
N ILE A 267 62.41 -5.64 13.31
CA ILE A 267 61.92 -4.98 14.57
C ILE A 267 61.69 -3.42 14.55
N PRO A 268 60.76 -2.76 15.31
CA PRO A 268 59.58 -3.19 16.12
C PRO A 268 58.26 -2.35 15.98
N VAL A 269 57.23 -2.90 16.63
CA VAL A 269 56.03 -2.30 17.27
C VAL A 269 56.18 -0.89 17.88
N ARG A 270 55.14 -0.04 17.76
CA ARG A 270 54.81 0.97 18.80
C ARG A 270 53.30 1.21 18.93
N ASN A 271 52.81 0.98 20.14
CA ASN A 271 51.49 1.28 20.68
C ASN A 271 51.48 2.70 21.31
N ARG A 272 50.40 3.48 21.22
CA ARG A 272 50.06 4.60 22.14
C ARG A 272 48.62 5.12 21.96
N SER A 273 47.87 5.10 23.07
CA SER A 273 46.55 5.71 23.35
C SER A 273 46.64 7.25 23.60
N PRO A 274 45.59 7.97 24.11
CA PRO A 274 44.37 8.47 23.45
C PRO A 274 44.14 10.02 23.57
N GLN A 275 43.31 10.61 22.65
CA GLN A 275 42.47 11.87 22.69
C GLN A 275 43.01 13.20 23.30
N PRO A 276 42.72 14.40 22.72
CA PRO A 276 41.57 15.22 23.19
C PRO A 276 40.90 16.16 22.13
N TYR A 277 39.95 16.97 22.61
CA TYR A 277 38.71 17.48 22.00
C TYR A 277 38.76 18.81 21.21
N MET A 278 37.70 18.98 20.38
CA MET A 278 37.00 20.21 19.90
C MET A 278 37.61 21.16 18.84
N THR A 279 36.94 21.29 17.70
CA THR A 279 36.47 22.59 17.19
C THR A 279 35.27 22.41 16.22
N VAL A 280 34.19 23.15 16.49
CA VAL A 280 32.99 23.27 15.65
C VAL A 280 33.26 24.32 14.56
N SER A 281 33.01 23.98 13.29
CA SER A 281 32.88 24.95 12.21
C SER A 281 31.52 24.81 11.52
N HIS A 282 30.70 25.85 11.63
CA HIS A 282 29.44 26.01 10.91
C HIS A 282 29.75 26.29 9.42
N GLN A 283 29.22 25.47 8.52
CA GLN A 283 29.03 25.79 7.10
C GLN A 283 27.54 25.60 6.79
N PRO A 284 26.89 26.50 6.04
CA PRO A 284 25.47 26.44 5.76
C PRO A 284 25.17 25.30 4.78
N ASN A 285 24.20 24.47 5.14
CA ASN A 285 23.73 23.36 4.32
C ASN A 285 23.13 23.89 3.00
N PRO A 286 23.53 23.42 1.82
CA PRO A 286 22.83 23.75 0.58
C PRO A 286 21.44 23.14 0.61
N ALA A 287 20.47 23.85 0.05
CA ALA A 287 19.06 23.46 0.00
C ALA A 287 18.90 22.00 -0.45
N VAL A 288 18.50 21.14 0.49
CA VAL A 288 18.04 19.78 0.17
C VAL A 288 16.66 19.94 -0.44
N THR A 289 16.59 19.90 -1.77
CA THR A 289 15.36 19.63 -2.49
C THR A 289 14.91 18.24 -2.05
N VAL A 290 13.92 18.17 -1.17
CA VAL A 290 13.26 16.92 -0.78
C VAL A 290 12.51 16.42 -2.01
N THR A 291 13.19 15.63 -2.83
CA THR A 291 12.53 14.79 -3.84
C THR A 291 11.90 13.63 -3.10
N CYS A 292 10.57 13.62 -3.02
CA CYS A 292 9.81 12.49 -2.52
C CYS A 292 10.18 11.23 -3.34
N PRO A 293 10.30 10.06 -2.70
CA PRO A 293 10.44 8.79 -3.42
C PRO A 293 9.20 8.53 -4.30
N PRO A 294 9.33 7.70 -5.35
CA PRO A 294 8.24 7.38 -6.26
C PRO A 294 7.03 6.85 -5.49
N ILE A 295 5.85 7.27 -5.92
CA ILE A 295 4.57 6.89 -5.30
C ILE A 295 4.27 5.46 -5.70
N GLU A 296 4.50 4.55 -4.75
CA GLU A 296 3.91 3.22 -4.76
C GLU A 296 2.38 3.35 -4.73
N GLU A 297 1.75 2.68 -5.68
CA GLU A 297 0.32 2.57 -5.82
C GLU A 297 -0.28 1.80 -4.64
N ASP A 298 -1.59 1.92 -4.46
CA ASP A 298 -2.37 1.12 -3.51
C ASP A 298 -2.41 -0.34 -3.98
N GLU A 299 -1.24 -1.01 -4.01
CA GLU A 299 -1.15 -2.31 -3.36
C GLU A 299 -1.47 -2.05 -1.88
N SER A 300 -2.16 -3.00 -1.24
CA SER A 300 -2.23 -3.07 0.21
C SER A 300 -0.92 -2.55 0.81
N ASP A 301 -0.99 -1.52 1.67
CA ASP A 301 0.13 -1.04 2.51
C ASP A 301 1.22 -2.12 2.57
N PRO A 302 2.47 -1.91 2.10
CA PRO A 302 3.45 -2.99 1.95
C PRO A 302 3.52 -3.87 3.21
N PHE A 303 3.30 -3.26 4.37
CA PHE A 303 3.05 -3.90 5.65
C PHE A 303 1.90 -4.93 5.66
N GLN A 304 0.71 -4.58 5.18
CA GLN A 304 -0.44 -5.47 5.00
C GLN A 304 -0.16 -6.62 4.02
N GLY A 305 0.54 -6.36 2.90
CA GLY A 305 0.94 -7.42 1.97
C GLY A 305 1.88 -8.43 2.63
N TRP A 306 2.88 -7.93 3.36
CA TRP A 306 3.80 -8.78 4.13
C TRP A 306 3.09 -9.51 5.28
N LEU A 307 2.16 -8.85 5.96
CA LEU A 307 1.34 -9.47 6.99
C LEU A 307 0.48 -10.59 6.41
N GLU A 308 -0.10 -10.42 5.23
CA GLU A 308 -0.85 -11.45 4.52
C GLU A 308 0.02 -12.68 4.27
N SER A 309 1.20 -12.50 3.69
CA SER A 309 2.15 -13.59 3.44
C SER A 309 2.59 -14.28 4.74
N PHE A 310 2.83 -13.51 5.81
CA PHE A 310 3.23 -14.05 7.11
C PHE A 310 2.11 -14.86 7.77
N ILE A 311 0.86 -14.37 7.71
CA ILE A 311 -0.31 -15.06 8.27
C ILE A 311 -0.66 -16.29 7.43
N LYS A 312 -0.56 -16.23 6.11
CA LYS A 312 -0.74 -17.38 5.20
C LYS A 312 0.17 -18.54 5.59
N LEU A 313 1.40 -18.29 6.04
CA LEU A 313 2.31 -19.32 6.52
C LEU A 313 1.85 -19.98 7.84
N GLY A 314 1.06 -19.28 8.65
CA GLY A 314 0.56 -19.77 9.95
C GLY A 314 -0.85 -20.37 9.93
N GLU A 315 -1.79 -19.74 9.22
CA GLU A 315 -3.21 -20.16 9.11
C GLU A 315 -3.47 -21.04 7.88
N GLY A 316 -2.62 -20.95 6.85
CA GLY A 316 -2.85 -21.55 5.55
C GLY A 316 -3.75 -20.69 4.65
N TYR A 317 -3.85 -21.12 3.39
CA TYR A 317 -4.69 -20.52 2.37
C TYR A 317 -5.53 -21.63 1.71
N ARG A 318 -6.86 -21.46 1.71
CA ARG A 318 -7.83 -22.41 1.14
C ARG A 318 -8.95 -21.69 0.41
N THR A 319 -9.11 -21.95 -0.89
CA THR A 319 -10.20 -21.39 -1.71
C THR A 319 -11.55 -22.04 -1.44
N LYS A 320 -11.54 -23.27 -0.89
CA LYS A 320 -12.71 -24.02 -0.43
C LYS A 320 -12.89 -23.93 1.07
N VAL A 321 -14.14 -24.10 1.51
CA VAL A 321 -14.46 -24.29 2.92
C VAL A 321 -13.73 -25.52 3.48
N TYR A 322 -13.20 -25.39 4.68
CA TYR A 322 -12.59 -26.47 5.44
C TYR A 322 -13.04 -26.37 6.90
N LYS A 323 -12.86 -27.44 7.67
CA LYS A 323 -13.04 -27.40 9.12
C LYS A 323 -11.71 -27.07 9.78
N ASP A 324 -11.72 -26.08 10.65
CA ASP A 324 -10.53 -25.72 11.44
C ASP A 324 -10.22 -26.77 12.52
N SER A 325 -9.21 -26.50 13.36
CA SER A 325 -8.83 -27.37 14.47
C SER A 325 -9.92 -27.60 15.54
N LEU A 326 -10.97 -26.77 15.54
CA LEU A 326 -12.13 -26.85 16.42
C LEU A 326 -13.36 -27.44 15.72
N GLY A 327 -13.25 -27.83 14.44
CA GLY A 327 -14.35 -28.36 13.64
C GLY A 327 -15.25 -27.29 13.03
N ILE A 328 -14.88 -26.01 13.15
CA ILE A 328 -15.67 -24.85 12.72
C ILE A 328 -15.45 -24.61 11.21
N PRO A 329 -16.52 -24.41 10.43
CA PRO A 329 -16.40 -24.11 9.01
C PRO A 329 -15.67 -22.77 8.78
N THR A 330 -14.58 -22.83 8.01
CA THR A 330 -13.65 -21.72 7.79
C THR A 330 -13.26 -21.69 6.30
N ILE A 331 -12.98 -20.50 5.75
CA ILE A 331 -12.56 -20.34 4.35
C ILE A 331 -11.44 -19.28 4.21
N GLY A 332 -10.70 -19.32 3.10
CA GLY A 332 -9.68 -18.33 2.79
C GLY A 332 -8.49 -18.39 3.75
N ILE A 333 -8.24 -17.26 4.42
CA ILE A 333 -7.19 -17.08 5.44
C ILE A 333 -7.87 -16.95 6.80
N GLY A 334 -8.24 -18.07 7.42
CA GLY A 334 -8.80 -18.09 8.77
C GLY A 334 -10.16 -17.39 8.94
N CYS A 335 -10.97 -17.23 7.88
CA CYS A 335 -12.29 -16.61 7.97
C CYS A 335 -13.34 -17.61 8.48
N ASN A 336 -13.73 -17.49 9.75
CA ASN A 336 -14.74 -18.34 10.40
C ASN A 336 -16.15 -18.02 9.86
N LEU A 337 -16.85 -19.02 9.32
CA LEU A 337 -18.16 -18.88 8.69
C LEU A 337 -19.34 -18.92 9.68
N GLU A 338 -19.13 -19.19 10.97
CA GLU A 338 -20.18 -19.07 12.00
C GLU A 338 -20.39 -17.63 12.47
N VAL A 339 -19.44 -16.74 12.16
CA VAL A 339 -19.50 -15.31 12.49
C VAL A 339 -20.42 -14.60 11.50
N LEU A 340 -21.46 -13.93 12.00
CA LEU A 340 -22.47 -13.28 11.17
C LEU A 340 -21.88 -12.21 10.24
N GLU A 341 -20.94 -11.41 10.74
CA GLU A 341 -20.26 -10.38 9.95
C GLU A 341 -19.52 -10.97 8.74
N ASN A 342 -18.92 -12.16 8.91
CA ASN A 342 -18.22 -12.86 7.84
C ASN A 342 -19.19 -13.41 6.78
N GLN A 343 -20.34 -13.90 7.23
CA GLN A 343 -21.42 -14.35 6.34
C GLN A 343 -21.95 -13.18 5.50
N GLU A 344 -22.15 -12.02 6.11
CA GLU A 344 -22.63 -10.81 5.41
C GLU A 344 -21.59 -10.27 4.42
N LEU A 345 -20.29 -10.28 4.78
CA LEU A 345 -19.21 -9.94 3.84
C LEU A 345 -19.22 -10.85 2.60
N ILE A 346 -19.41 -12.15 2.80
CA ILE A 346 -19.44 -13.14 1.72
C ILE A 346 -20.69 -12.95 0.83
N ARG A 347 -21.86 -12.72 1.44
CA ARG A 347 -23.10 -12.39 0.71
C ARG A 347 -22.93 -11.13 -0.13
N GLY A 348 -22.17 -10.15 0.36
CA GLY A 348 -21.83 -8.92 -0.37
C GLY A 348 -21.09 -9.14 -1.69
N PHE A 349 -20.42 -10.30 -1.88
CA PHE A 349 -19.80 -10.67 -3.15
C PHE A 349 -20.76 -11.34 -4.14
N GLY A 350 -22.05 -11.48 -3.78
CA GLY A 350 -23.04 -12.18 -4.61
C GLY A 350 -22.87 -13.70 -4.63
N VAL A 351 -22.12 -14.27 -3.68
CA VAL A 351 -21.89 -15.71 -3.58
C VAL A 351 -22.84 -16.34 -2.55
N SER A 352 -23.45 -17.48 -2.91
CA SER A 352 -24.33 -18.21 -2.00
C SER A 352 -23.53 -18.84 -0.86
N LEU A 353 -23.84 -18.45 0.38
CA LEU A 353 -23.25 -19.03 1.59
C LEU A 353 -23.54 -20.53 1.70
N GLU A 354 -24.73 -20.97 1.29
CA GLU A 354 -25.11 -22.38 1.30
C GLU A 354 -24.24 -23.20 0.34
N ALA A 355 -23.95 -22.65 -0.85
CA ALA A 355 -23.08 -23.29 -1.83
C ALA A 355 -21.61 -23.35 -1.36
N ILE A 356 -21.14 -22.32 -0.65
CA ILE A 356 -19.82 -22.34 0.00
C ILE A 356 -19.76 -23.41 1.09
N LEU A 357 -20.76 -23.47 1.97
CA LEU A 357 -20.81 -24.46 3.06
C LEU A 357 -20.95 -25.90 2.54
N ALA A 358 -21.62 -26.08 1.40
CA ALA A 358 -21.69 -27.36 0.69
C ALA A 358 -20.39 -27.72 -0.05
N GLY A 359 -19.43 -26.78 -0.15
CA GLY A 359 -18.16 -26.96 -0.85
C GLY A 359 -18.27 -27.00 -2.37
N THR A 360 -19.40 -26.55 -2.94
CA THR A 360 -19.66 -26.53 -4.39
C THR A 360 -19.15 -25.26 -5.06
N VAL A 361 -18.90 -24.20 -4.28
CA VAL A 361 -18.38 -22.92 -4.76
C VAL A 361 -17.10 -22.54 -3.99
N GLU A 362 -16.12 -22.04 -4.74
CA GLU A 362 -14.85 -21.53 -4.21
C GLU A 362 -14.85 -20.01 -4.20
N LEU A 363 -14.09 -19.41 -3.29
CA LEU A 363 -13.80 -17.97 -3.35
C LEU A 363 -12.58 -17.72 -4.24
N THR A 364 -12.66 -16.65 -5.02
CA THR A 364 -11.52 -16.11 -5.79
C THR A 364 -10.46 -15.54 -4.85
N GLU A 365 -9.23 -15.43 -5.34
CA GLU A 365 -8.12 -14.84 -4.57
C GLU A 365 -8.43 -13.38 -4.17
N GLU A 366 -9.06 -12.62 -5.07
CA GLU A 366 -9.47 -11.25 -4.81
C GLU A 366 -10.53 -11.15 -3.70
N GLN A 367 -11.50 -12.07 -3.67
CA GLN A 367 -12.50 -12.14 -2.59
C GLN A 367 -11.84 -12.51 -1.26
N ILE A 368 -10.91 -13.48 -1.26
CA ILE A 368 -10.20 -13.90 -0.05
C ILE A 368 -9.31 -12.76 0.49
N SER A 369 -8.58 -12.06 -0.39
CA SER A 369 -7.78 -10.90 0.01
C SER A 369 -8.66 -9.76 0.51
N SER A 370 -9.83 -9.53 -0.09
CA SER A 370 -10.79 -8.52 0.39
C SER A 370 -11.31 -8.82 1.79
N ILE A 371 -11.67 -10.08 2.07
CA ILE A 371 -12.05 -10.52 3.43
C ILE A 371 -10.89 -10.34 4.40
N PHE A 372 -9.68 -10.75 4.00
CA PHE A 372 -8.48 -10.64 4.82
C PHE A 372 -8.17 -9.18 5.19
N ARG A 373 -8.30 -8.23 4.24
CA ARG A 373 -8.09 -6.80 4.50
C ARG A 373 -9.03 -6.27 5.58
N VAL A 374 -10.30 -6.66 5.56
CA VAL A 374 -11.26 -6.27 6.61
C VAL A 374 -10.84 -6.81 7.98
N HIS A 375 -10.39 -8.07 8.05
CA HIS A 375 -9.87 -8.64 9.30
C HIS A 375 -8.58 -7.98 9.76
N CYS A 376 -7.70 -7.62 8.83
CA CYS A 376 -6.44 -6.93 9.09
C CYS A 376 -6.69 -5.56 9.71
N ASP A 377 -7.60 -4.77 9.14
CA ASP A 377 -7.98 -3.46 9.67
C ASP A 377 -8.53 -3.57 11.11
N ALA A 378 -9.36 -4.59 11.38
CA ALA A 378 -9.85 -4.87 12.72
C ALA A 378 -8.72 -5.26 13.69
N CYS A 379 -7.76 -6.08 13.24
CA CYS A 379 -6.60 -6.46 14.04
C CYS A 379 -5.67 -5.26 14.33
N LEU A 380 -5.49 -4.37 13.36
CA LEU A 380 -4.72 -3.13 13.51
C LEU A 380 -5.37 -2.18 14.52
N ALA A 381 -6.69 -2.02 14.46
CA ALA A 381 -7.44 -1.22 15.42
C ALA A 381 -7.27 -1.77 16.84
N ASP A 382 -7.47 -3.09 17.02
CA ASP A 382 -7.28 -3.75 18.31
C ASP A 382 -5.84 -3.66 18.81
N ALA A 383 -4.84 -3.82 17.94
CA ALA A 383 -3.44 -3.71 18.32
C ALA A 383 -3.08 -2.30 18.80
N ARG A 384 -3.60 -1.25 18.15
CA ARG A 384 -3.40 0.15 18.59
C ARG A 384 -4.05 0.43 19.95
N GLU A 385 -5.17 -0.22 20.24
CA GLU A 385 -5.82 -0.13 21.55
C GLU A 385 -5.03 -0.87 22.64
N ILE A 386 -4.56 -2.09 22.35
CA ILE A 386 -3.83 -2.93 23.33
C ILE A 386 -2.42 -2.39 23.59
N PHE A 387 -1.78 -1.83 22.55
CA PHE A 387 -0.40 -1.33 22.58
C PHE A 387 -0.38 0.16 22.23
N PRO A 388 -0.46 1.08 23.22
CA PRO A 388 -0.54 2.53 22.95
C PRO A 388 0.62 3.08 22.11
N LYS A 389 1.80 2.45 22.19
CA LYS A 389 3.01 2.82 21.43
C LYS A 389 3.26 1.91 20.22
N PHE A 390 2.20 1.27 19.68
CA PHE A 390 2.30 0.33 18.56
C PHE A 390 3.06 0.90 17.36
N HIS A 391 2.89 2.19 17.06
CA HIS A 391 3.56 2.87 15.95
C HIS A 391 5.10 2.92 16.09
N LEU A 392 5.63 2.87 17.31
CA LEU A 392 7.08 2.89 17.60
C LEU A 392 7.74 1.51 17.55
N LEU A 393 6.95 0.44 17.40
CA LEU A 393 7.49 -0.91 17.29
C LEU A 393 8.12 -1.10 15.91
N THR A 394 9.16 -1.94 15.83
CA THR A 394 9.67 -2.40 14.53
C THR A 394 8.59 -3.18 13.82
N ASP A 395 8.55 -3.09 12.50
CA ASP A 395 7.41 -3.63 11.79
C ASP A 395 7.33 -5.16 11.86
N VAL A 396 8.46 -5.86 11.90
CA VAL A 396 8.48 -7.30 12.16
C VAL A 396 7.86 -7.68 13.51
N ARG A 397 7.97 -6.81 14.52
CA ARG A 397 7.29 -7.00 15.82
C ARG A 397 5.81 -6.68 15.74
N LYS A 398 5.41 -5.66 14.97
CA LYS A 398 3.99 -5.40 14.67
C LYS A 398 3.35 -6.62 14.02
N ILE A 399 4.04 -7.25 13.04
CA ILE A 399 3.58 -8.47 12.36
C ILE A 399 3.34 -9.59 13.38
N VAL A 400 4.26 -9.84 14.32
CA VAL A 400 4.06 -10.85 15.37
C VAL A 400 2.82 -10.57 16.22
N LEU A 401 2.61 -9.33 16.64
CA LEU A 401 1.46 -8.98 17.48
C LEU A 401 0.13 -9.13 16.74
N LEU A 402 0.11 -8.78 15.45
CA LEU A 402 -1.06 -8.96 14.59
C LEU A 402 -1.31 -10.45 14.30
N ASP A 403 -0.28 -11.22 14.01
CA ASP A 403 -0.38 -12.67 13.82
C ASP A 403 -0.95 -13.37 15.07
N MET A 404 -0.49 -12.98 16.27
CA MET A 404 -1.07 -13.45 17.53
C MET A 404 -2.53 -13.01 17.69
N ARG A 405 -2.88 -11.76 17.33
CA ARG A 405 -4.26 -11.25 17.40
C ARG A 405 -5.18 -12.04 16.47
N PHE A 406 -4.73 -12.37 15.26
CA PHE A 406 -5.47 -13.20 14.31
C PHE A 406 -5.73 -14.60 14.89
N ASN A 407 -4.70 -15.26 15.40
CA ASN A 407 -4.83 -16.62 15.91
C ASN A 407 -5.69 -16.73 17.18
N LEU A 408 -5.59 -15.76 18.09
CA LEU A 408 -6.17 -15.86 19.43
C LEU A 408 -7.53 -15.18 19.56
N GLY A 409 -7.81 -14.13 18.79
CA GLY A 409 -8.90 -13.22 19.13
C GLY A 409 -8.47 -12.15 20.16
N LYS A 410 -9.14 -10.99 20.17
CA LYS A 410 -8.85 -9.86 21.09
C LYS A 410 -8.90 -10.30 22.56
N THR A 411 -9.98 -10.99 22.92
CA THR A 411 -10.28 -11.39 24.30
C THR A 411 -9.23 -12.36 24.87
N ARG A 412 -8.68 -13.26 24.05
CA ARG A 412 -7.64 -14.18 24.50
C ARG A 412 -6.27 -13.50 24.51
N LEU A 413 -5.99 -12.62 23.54
CA LEU A 413 -4.74 -11.84 23.52
C LEU A 413 -4.61 -10.96 24.78
N LEU A 414 -5.70 -10.32 25.22
CA LEU A 414 -5.73 -9.51 26.45
C LEU A 414 -5.36 -10.29 27.73
N LYS A 415 -5.41 -11.63 27.71
CA LYS A 415 -4.98 -12.46 28.85
C LYS A 415 -3.46 -12.53 28.98
N PHE A 416 -2.68 -12.14 27.97
CA PHE A 416 -1.23 -12.11 27.99
C PHE A 416 -0.67 -10.87 28.71
N LYS A 417 -1.15 -10.60 29.93
CA LYS A 417 -0.89 -9.36 30.67
C LYS A 417 0.61 -9.04 30.82
N ASN A 418 1.42 -10.04 31.15
CA ASN A 418 2.85 -9.86 31.36
C ASN A 418 3.60 -9.59 30.04
N MET A 419 3.22 -10.26 28.96
CA MET A 419 3.78 -10.01 27.63
C MET A 419 3.41 -8.60 27.16
N ILE A 420 2.13 -8.22 27.28
CA ILE A 420 1.66 -6.88 26.89
C ILE A 420 2.41 -5.79 27.66
N LYS A 421 2.56 -5.97 28.98
CA LYS A 421 3.37 -5.07 29.80
C LYS A 421 4.82 -4.99 29.30
N ALA A 422 5.44 -6.14 29.03
CA ALA A 422 6.83 -6.19 28.57
C ALA A 422 7.02 -5.51 27.19
N VAL A 423 6.07 -5.66 26.26
CA VAL A 423 6.08 -4.97 24.97
C VAL A 423 5.96 -3.46 25.15
N ASN A 424 5.03 -3.00 25.99
CA ASN A 424 4.85 -1.56 26.26
C ASN A 424 6.06 -0.93 26.98
N ASP A 425 6.81 -1.73 27.73
CA ASP A 425 8.08 -1.36 28.37
C ASP A 425 9.30 -1.54 27.42
N TYR A 426 9.10 -1.90 26.15
CA TYR A 426 10.14 -2.24 25.17
C TYR A 426 11.09 -3.38 25.58
N ASN A 427 10.71 -4.18 26.57
CA ASN A 427 11.46 -5.34 27.05
C ASN A 427 11.10 -6.59 26.25
N TYR A 428 11.60 -6.66 25.02
CA TYR A 428 11.26 -7.71 24.07
C TYR A 428 11.76 -9.10 24.46
N SER A 429 12.90 -9.19 25.15
CA SER A 429 13.39 -10.45 25.71
C SER A 429 12.41 -11.04 26.73
N LYS A 430 11.87 -10.19 27.61
CA LYS A 430 10.82 -10.61 28.56
C LYS A 430 9.52 -10.94 27.85
N ALA A 431 9.12 -10.15 26.84
CA ALA A 431 7.92 -10.44 26.05
C ALA A 431 8.00 -11.84 25.40
N ALA A 432 9.16 -12.18 24.81
CA ALA A 432 9.45 -13.50 24.25
C ALA A 432 9.40 -14.63 25.28
N THR A 433 9.92 -14.42 26.49
CA THR A 433 9.81 -15.37 27.60
C THR A 433 8.35 -15.61 28.01
N GLU A 434 7.56 -14.55 28.14
CA GLU A 434 6.14 -14.65 28.48
C GLU A 434 5.32 -15.32 27.36
N MET A 435 5.68 -15.10 26.09
CA MET A 435 5.10 -15.83 24.95
C MET A 435 5.40 -17.33 25.03
N LYS A 436 6.66 -17.73 25.29
CA LYS A 436 7.07 -19.14 25.48
C LYS A 436 6.36 -19.80 26.67
N ASN A 437 6.14 -19.05 27.74
CA ASN A 437 5.49 -19.51 28.97
C ASN A 437 3.95 -19.59 28.86
N SER A 438 3.40 -19.68 27.65
CA SER A 438 1.96 -19.74 27.41
C SER A 438 1.50 -21.10 26.88
N ARG A 439 0.23 -21.44 27.14
CA ARG A 439 -0.41 -22.62 26.51
C ARG A 439 -0.47 -22.47 24.99
N TRP A 440 -0.66 -21.24 24.51
CA TRP A 440 -0.69 -20.90 23.09
C TRP A 440 0.57 -21.40 22.37
N TYR A 441 1.77 -21.12 22.90
CA TYR A 441 3.04 -21.53 22.31
C TYR A 441 3.09 -23.05 22.04
N ARG A 442 2.61 -23.86 22.99
CA ARG A 442 2.57 -25.33 22.85
C ARG A 442 1.53 -25.80 21.82
N GLN A 443 0.44 -25.05 21.66
CA GLN A 443 -0.64 -25.38 20.73
C GLN A 443 -0.25 -25.08 19.27
N VAL A 444 0.38 -23.94 19.02
CA VAL A 444 0.70 -23.49 17.65
C VAL A 444 2.05 -23.98 17.11
N ARG A 445 2.86 -24.65 17.96
CA ARG A 445 4.15 -25.28 17.61
C ARG A 445 5.07 -24.34 16.82
N ASN A 446 5.35 -24.66 15.55
CA ASN A 446 6.28 -23.95 14.66
C ASN A 446 5.98 -22.44 14.57
N ARG A 447 4.69 -22.05 14.56
CA ARG A 447 4.29 -20.63 14.54
C ARG A 447 4.69 -19.90 15.82
N GLY A 448 4.60 -20.59 16.96
CA GLY A 448 5.00 -20.06 18.25
C GLY A 448 6.51 -19.81 18.32
N GLU A 449 7.31 -20.77 17.86
CA GLU A 449 8.77 -20.66 17.78
C GLU A 449 9.21 -19.46 16.93
N ARG A 450 8.63 -19.33 15.73
CA ARG A 450 8.86 -18.21 14.80
C ARG A 450 8.55 -16.86 15.44
N ASN A 451 7.34 -16.70 15.96
CA ASN A 451 6.89 -15.44 16.54
C ASN A 451 7.72 -15.02 17.75
N VAL A 452 8.12 -15.98 18.58
CA VAL A 452 8.98 -15.70 19.74
C VAL A 452 10.35 -15.23 19.30
N TYR A 453 10.95 -15.89 18.29
CA TYR A 453 12.23 -15.48 17.75
C TYR A 453 12.18 -14.03 17.25
N ILE A 454 11.20 -13.71 16.40
CA ILE A 454 11.06 -12.38 15.80
C ILE A 454 10.78 -11.32 16.87
N MET A 455 9.93 -11.62 17.85
CA MET A 455 9.69 -10.69 18.96
C MET A 455 11.00 -10.36 19.69
N GLN A 456 11.78 -11.39 20.02
CA GLN A 456 13.03 -11.25 20.75
C GLN A 456 14.10 -10.49 19.95
N GLN A 457 14.41 -10.96 18.74
CA GLN A 457 15.52 -10.44 17.93
C GLN A 457 15.16 -9.16 17.20
N GLY A 458 13.87 -8.95 16.88
CA GLY A 458 13.43 -7.84 16.06
C GLY A 458 13.82 -7.99 14.59
N THR A 459 14.01 -9.24 14.13
CA THR A 459 14.27 -9.61 12.74
C THR A 459 13.63 -10.96 12.43
N MET A 460 13.24 -11.16 11.17
CA MET A 460 12.80 -12.42 10.57
C MET A 460 13.97 -13.23 9.99
N ILE A 461 15.09 -12.61 9.67
CA ILE A 461 16.30 -13.30 9.17
C ILE A 461 16.77 -14.33 10.19
N GLY A 462 16.84 -15.60 9.78
CA GLY A 462 17.25 -16.71 10.66
C GLY A 462 16.17 -17.16 11.64
N ALA A 463 14.94 -16.66 11.53
CA ALA A 463 13.82 -17.17 12.33
C ALA A 463 13.45 -18.59 11.88
N PRO A 464 13.10 -19.49 12.81
CA PRO A 464 12.76 -20.86 12.48
C PRO A 464 11.48 -20.92 11.65
N HIS A 465 11.44 -21.85 10.69
CA HIS A 465 10.28 -22.10 9.81
C HIS A 465 9.87 -20.90 8.95
N ILE A 466 10.81 -20.02 8.61
CA ILE A 466 10.66 -18.98 7.59
C ILE A 466 11.33 -19.45 6.29
N THR A 467 10.70 -19.15 5.15
CA THR A 467 11.25 -19.40 3.80
C THR A 467 12.00 -18.18 3.29
N GLY A 468 12.97 -18.36 2.39
CA GLY A 468 13.82 -17.27 1.89
C GLY A 468 13.07 -16.08 1.28
N GLU A 469 11.85 -16.30 0.77
CA GLU A 469 10.97 -15.25 0.25
C GLU A 469 10.59 -14.23 1.35
N LEU A 470 10.24 -14.70 2.56
CA LEU A 470 9.92 -13.84 3.71
C LEU A 470 11.16 -13.14 4.30
N GLU A 471 12.34 -13.75 4.24
CA GLU A 471 13.60 -13.09 4.62
C GLU A 471 13.97 -11.97 3.65
N SER A 472 13.71 -12.18 2.35
CA SER A 472 13.90 -11.16 1.32
C SER A 472 12.95 -9.96 1.52
N PHE A 473 11.73 -10.20 2.03
CA PHE A 473 10.77 -9.14 2.33
C PHE A 473 11.21 -8.23 3.48
N GLU A 474 11.81 -8.76 4.55
CA GLU A 474 12.35 -7.91 5.61
C GLU A 474 13.47 -7.00 5.06
N THR A 475 14.29 -7.52 4.16
CA THR A 475 15.35 -6.73 3.51
C THR A 475 14.76 -5.58 2.67
N GLN A 476 13.60 -5.80 2.02
CA GLN A 476 12.88 -4.75 1.30
C GLN A 476 12.22 -3.74 2.26
N MET A 477 11.63 -4.22 3.36
CA MET A 477 11.01 -3.39 4.40
C MET A 477 11.99 -2.43 5.09
N ASN A 478 13.18 -2.91 5.40
CA ASN A 478 14.24 -2.09 5.99
C ASN A 478 14.80 -1.05 4.99
N ARG A 479 14.80 -1.33 3.67
CA ARG A 479 15.17 -0.33 2.65
C ARG A 479 14.13 0.79 2.55
N ASN A 480 12.85 0.46 2.65
CA ASN A 480 11.77 1.44 2.49
C ASN A 480 11.56 2.32 3.74
N SER A 481 11.89 1.82 4.94
CA SER A 481 11.78 2.56 6.21
C SER A 481 12.93 3.56 6.47
N HIS A 482 14.07 3.43 5.78
CA HIS A 482 15.20 4.39 5.85
C HIS A 482 15.08 5.58 4.89
N VAL A 483 14.01 5.66 4.10
CA VAL A 483 13.75 6.73 3.13
C VAL A 483 12.56 7.63 3.57
N ALA A 484 11.94 7.33 4.72
CA ALA A 484 10.76 8.03 5.26
C ALA A 484 11.08 9.07 6.34
#